data_AF-A0A8T5DM89-F1
#
_entry.id   AF-A0A8T5DM89-F1
#
_cell.length_a   1.000
_cell.length_b   1.000
_cell.length_c   1.000
_cell.angle_alpha   90.00
_cell.angle_beta   90.00
_cell.angle_gamma   90.00
#
_symmetry.space_group_name_H-M   'P 1'
#
loop_
_entity.id
_entity.type
_entity.pdbx_description
1 polymer ?
#
loop_
_entity_poly.entity_id
_entity_poly.type
_entity_poly.pdbx_seq_one_letter_code
_entity_poly.pdbx_strand_id
1 'polypeptide(L)'
;MVKKRGVKKRGSTKKSSVKSRSKKAPKRSKKQKIILDIGKGGFVFGIILAIVVGILLGTSNVKLGLGVGITYSIIFLLGLIVGILNITVDEINEFLIAAITFLVAAGVNVFVIKMTLPLFGGVIEQISVAIGVFVAPAATIVAIKAMYELAKKK
;
A
#
# COMPACT_ATOMS: atom_id res chain seq x y z
N MET A 1 46.90 -47.86 47.29
CA MET A 1 45.62 -48.52 46.92
C MET A 1 44.53 -47.46 47.04
N VAL A 2 43.74 -47.06 46.03
CA VAL A 2 42.96 -47.85 45.06
C VAL A 2 42.88 -47.10 43.71
N LYS A 3 43.00 -47.88 42.64
CA LYS A 3 43.00 -47.54 41.21
C LYS A 3 41.57 -47.62 40.67
N LYS A 4 41.04 -46.55 40.06
CA LYS A 4 39.85 -46.60 39.18
C LYS A 4 40.24 -45.94 37.84
N ARG A 5 40.73 -46.72 36.89
CA ARG A 5 39.98 -47.33 35.75
C ARG A 5 39.25 -46.29 34.91
N GLY A 6 39.81 -46.04 33.73
CA GLY A 6 39.28 -45.12 32.74
C GLY A 6 38.02 -45.64 32.05
N VAL A 7 37.31 -44.68 31.46
CA VAL A 7 36.27 -44.93 30.47
C VAL A 7 36.63 -44.11 29.23
N LYS A 8 36.98 -44.84 28.17
CA LYS A 8 37.20 -44.38 26.80
C LYS A 8 35.97 -44.81 26.01
N LYS A 9 35.27 -43.89 25.33
CA LYS A 9 34.83 -44.03 23.92
C LYS A 9 33.83 -42.94 23.49
N ARG A 10 34.24 -42.25 22.43
CA ARG A 10 33.55 -42.05 21.14
C ARG A 10 32.16 -41.43 21.16
N GLY A 11 32.09 -40.25 20.55
CA GLY A 11 30.86 -39.71 19.96
C GLY A 11 31.16 -38.46 19.17
N SER A 12 31.88 -38.59 18.04
CA SER A 12 31.99 -37.51 17.06
C SER A 12 30.63 -37.30 16.40
N THR A 13 29.81 -36.41 16.96
CA THR A 13 28.63 -35.93 16.26
C THR A 13 29.07 -34.82 15.30
N LYS A 14 29.19 -35.23 14.04
CA LYS A 14 29.28 -34.39 12.84
C LYS A 14 28.52 -33.07 13.04
N LYS A 15 29.24 -31.95 13.12
CA LYS A 15 28.69 -30.64 12.75
C LYS A 15 28.31 -30.72 11.28
N SER A 16 27.05 -31.08 11.04
CA SER A 16 26.37 -30.91 9.77
C SER A 16 26.45 -29.44 9.39
N SER A 17 27.36 -29.12 8.46
CA SER A 17 27.37 -27.86 7.74
C SER A 17 26.08 -27.78 6.95
N VAL A 18 25.03 -27.22 7.54
CA VAL A 18 23.86 -26.74 6.82
C VAL A 18 24.34 -25.55 6.00
N LYS A 19 24.88 -25.87 4.83
CA LYS A 19 25.25 -24.93 3.77
C LYS A 19 23.97 -24.19 3.42
N SER A 20 23.83 -22.98 3.97
CA SER A 20 22.73 -22.08 3.69
C SER A 20 22.69 -21.88 2.19
N ARG A 21 21.79 -22.60 1.52
CA ARG A 21 21.40 -22.30 0.15
C ARG A 21 20.71 -20.94 0.23
N SER A 22 21.52 -19.88 0.15
CA SER A 22 21.09 -18.56 -0.26
C SER A 22 20.44 -18.74 -1.63
N LYS A 23 19.12 -18.97 -1.63
CA LYS A 23 18.30 -18.89 -2.81
C LYS A 23 18.32 -17.43 -3.21
N LYS A 24 19.30 -17.06 -4.05
CA LYS A 24 19.34 -15.76 -4.72
C LYS A 24 17.97 -15.51 -5.32
N ALA A 25 17.29 -14.47 -4.84
CA ALA A 25 16.00 -14.05 -5.39
C ALA A 25 16.14 -13.86 -6.91
N PRO A 26 15.15 -14.28 -7.72
CA PRO A 26 15.22 -14.14 -9.16
C PRO A 26 15.36 -12.65 -9.54
N LYS A 27 16.42 -12.32 -10.30
CA LYS A 27 16.60 -10.97 -10.86
C LYS A 27 15.43 -10.67 -11.80
N ARG A 28 14.55 -9.73 -11.43
CA ARG A 28 13.43 -9.25 -12.28
C ARG A 28 13.95 -8.78 -13.65
N SER A 29 13.19 -9.09 -14.71
CA SER A 29 13.56 -8.71 -16.08
C SER A 29 13.45 -7.20 -16.29
N LYS A 30 14.21 -6.64 -17.25
CA LYS A 30 14.28 -5.20 -17.53
C LYS A 30 12.90 -4.58 -17.82
N LYS A 31 12.01 -5.31 -18.50
CA LYS A 31 10.61 -4.90 -18.75
C LYS A 31 9.76 -4.80 -17.47
N GLN A 32 9.92 -5.74 -16.53
CA GLN A 32 9.17 -5.73 -15.27
C GLN A 32 9.57 -4.55 -14.39
N LYS A 33 10.85 -4.16 -14.39
CA LYS A 33 11.29 -2.94 -13.68
C LYS A 33 10.58 -1.69 -14.20
N ILE A 34 10.52 -1.51 -15.52
CA ILE A 34 9.91 -0.32 -16.15
C ILE A 34 8.41 -0.23 -15.80
N ILE A 35 7.66 -1.34 -15.88
CA ILE A 35 6.23 -1.35 -15.55
C ILE A 35 5.99 -1.02 -14.06
N LEU A 36 6.87 -1.52 -13.18
CA LEU A 36 6.83 -1.23 -11.75
C LEU A 36 7.14 0.23 -11.42
N ASP A 37 8.13 0.80 -12.07
CA ASP A 37 8.48 2.22 -11.90
C ASP A 37 7.33 3.12 -12.40
N ILE A 38 6.64 2.73 -13.48
CA ILE A 38 5.44 3.41 -13.99
C ILE A 38 4.26 3.29 -13.01
N GLY A 39 4.05 2.12 -12.39
CA GLY A 39 2.99 1.90 -11.41
C GLY A 39 3.17 2.74 -10.14
N LYS A 40 4.39 2.78 -9.60
CA LYS A 40 4.75 3.61 -8.45
C LYS A 40 4.60 5.10 -8.75
N GLY A 41 5.11 5.53 -9.91
CA GLY A 41 4.93 6.90 -10.39
C GLY A 41 3.46 7.27 -10.58
N GLY A 42 2.65 6.36 -11.12
CA GLY A 42 1.22 6.57 -11.34
C GLY A 42 0.42 6.75 -10.05
N PHE A 43 0.81 6.08 -8.96
CA PHE A 43 0.15 6.27 -7.67
C PHE A 43 0.47 7.60 -7.01
N VAL A 44 1.75 7.98 -7.00
CA VAL A 44 2.14 9.30 -6.48
C VAL A 44 1.46 10.41 -7.29
N PHE A 45 1.44 10.26 -8.62
CA PHE A 45 0.73 11.18 -9.51
C PHE A 45 -0.77 11.23 -9.21
N GLY A 46 -1.42 10.08 -9.00
CA GLY A 46 -2.84 10.00 -8.66
C GLY A 46 -3.18 10.67 -7.32
N ILE A 47 -2.32 10.54 -6.31
CA ILE A 47 -2.47 11.28 -5.04
C ILE A 47 -2.34 12.78 -5.26
N ILE A 48 -1.32 13.23 -5.99
CA ILE A 48 -1.13 14.66 -6.27
C ILE A 48 -2.35 15.22 -7.02
N LEU A 49 -2.86 14.49 -8.02
CA LEU A 49 -4.07 14.84 -8.75
C LEU A 49 -5.28 14.94 -7.82
N ALA A 50 -5.47 13.97 -6.91
CA ALA A 50 -6.55 13.98 -5.94
C ALA A 50 -6.48 15.19 -5.00
N ILE A 51 -5.28 15.57 -4.55
CA ILE A 51 -5.07 16.78 -3.74
C ILE A 51 -5.46 18.02 -4.53
N VAL A 52 -4.99 18.16 -5.77
CA VAL A 52 -5.31 19.32 -6.62
C VAL A 52 -6.82 19.43 -6.85
N VAL A 53 -7.49 18.32 -7.18
CA VAL A 53 -8.94 18.29 -7.35
C VAL A 53 -9.67 18.64 -6.05
N GLY A 54 -9.23 18.10 -4.91
CA GLY A 54 -9.80 18.42 -3.61
C GLY A 54 -9.66 19.89 -3.25
N ILE A 55 -8.50 20.50 -3.52
CA ILE A 55 -8.30 21.95 -3.34
C ILE A 55 -9.27 22.73 -4.23
N LEU A 56 -9.31 22.43 -5.53
CA LEU A 56 -10.16 23.15 -6.48
C LEU A 56 -11.64 23.06 -6.13
N LEU A 57 -12.13 21.89 -5.70
CA LEU A 57 -13.51 21.71 -5.26
C LEU A 57 -13.80 22.35 -3.89
N GLY A 58 -12.79 22.47 -3.04
CA GLY A 58 -12.93 23.02 -1.69
C GLY A 58 -12.79 24.53 -1.60
N THR A 59 -11.96 25.16 -2.44
CA THR A 59 -11.72 26.62 -2.42
C THR A 59 -12.71 27.39 -3.29
N SER A 60 -13.35 26.70 -4.22
CA SER A 60 -14.06 27.34 -5.32
C SER A 60 -15.52 26.95 -5.26
N ASN A 61 -16.45 27.90 -5.41
CA ASN A 61 -17.83 27.61 -5.85
C ASN A 61 -17.87 27.07 -7.31
N VAL A 62 -16.71 26.68 -7.85
CA VAL A 62 -16.55 26.10 -9.17
C VAL A 62 -17.06 24.68 -9.09
N LYS A 63 -18.32 24.50 -9.52
CA LYS A 63 -18.74 23.23 -10.08
C LYS A 63 -17.82 23.01 -11.27
N LEU A 64 -16.88 22.05 -11.18
CA LEU A 64 -16.10 21.62 -12.35
C LEU A 64 -17.10 21.45 -13.51
N GLY A 65 -16.79 21.96 -14.70
CA GLY A 65 -17.73 21.99 -15.83
C GLY A 65 -18.27 20.60 -16.24
N LEU A 66 -17.63 19.52 -15.78
CA LEU A 66 -18.04 18.13 -15.94
C LEU A 66 -18.98 17.62 -14.83
N GLY A 67 -19.26 18.40 -13.80
CA GLY A 67 -20.00 17.97 -12.62
C GLY A 67 -19.13 17.20 -11.61
N VAL A 68 -19.46 17.35 -10.33
CA VAL A 68 -18.72 16.74 -9.20
C VAL A 68 -18.69 15.21 -9.31
N GLY A 69 -19.81 14.59 -9.74
CA GLY A 69 -19.92 13.14 -9.89
C GLY A 69 -19.03 12.54 -10.98
N ILE A 70 -18.89 13.21 -12.13
CA ILE A 70 -18.01 12.74 -13.22
C ILE A 70 -16.55 12.86 -12.79
N THR A 71 -16.20 13.96 -12.11
CA THR A 71 -14.84 14.18 -11.60
C THR A 71 -14.42 13.06 -10.65
N TYR A 72 -15.24 12.73 -9.66
CA TYR A 72 -14.94 11.64 -8.74
C TYR A 72 -14.96 10.26 -9.40
N SER A 73 -15.82 10.04 -10.41
CA SER A 73 -15.80 8.81 -11.21
C SER A 73 -14.47 8.60 -11.92
N ILE A 74 -13.86 9.66 -12.48
CA ILE A 74 -12.55 9.58 -13.14
C ILE A 74 -11.46 9.24 -12.11
N ILE A 75 -11.46 9.90 -10.95
CA ILE A 75 -10.51 9.62 -9.87
C ILE A 75 -10.65 8.17 -9.39
N PHE A 76 -11.87 7.69 -9.22
CA PHE A 76 -12.17 6.31 -8.84
C PHE A 76 -11.61 5.31 -9.86
N LEU A 77 -11.84 5.55 -11.16
CA LEU A 77 -11.31 4.72 -12.24
C LEU A 77 -9.77 4.71 -12.25
N LEU A 78 -9.16 5.88 -12.04
CA LEU A 78 -7.70 5.99 -11.91
C LEU A 78 -7.20 5.15 -10.72
N GLY A 79 -7.87 5.22 -9.58
CA GLY A 79 -7.57 4.42 -8.40
C GLY A 79 -7.60 2.92 -8.68
N LEU A 80 -8.63 2.46 -9.39
CA LEU A 80 -8.76 1.05 -9.81
C LEU A 80 -7.58 0.62 -10.70
N ILE A 81 -7.29 1.40 -11.74
CA ILE A 81 -6.22 1.13 -12.71
C ILE A 81 -4.86 1.07 -12.01
N VAL A 82 -4.58 2.08 -11.18
CA VAL A 82 -3.31 2.17 -10.44
C VAL A 82 -3.20 1.06 -9.40
N GLY A 83 -4.27 0.67 -8.71
CA GLY A 83 -4.25 -0.46 -7.76
C GLY A 83 -3.88 -1.79 -8.43
N ILE A 84 -4.28 -1.96 -9.70
CA ILE A 84 -3.88 -3.13 -10.50
C ILE A 84 -2.39 -3.06 -10.87
N LEU A 85 -1.90 -1.88 -11.30
CA LEU A 85 -0.56 -1.67 -11.87
C LEU A 85 0.57 -1.50 -10.83
N ASN A 86 0.30 -0.91 -9.67
CA ASN A 86 1.34 -0.38 -8.80
C ASN A 86 1.97 -1.43 -7.87
N ILE A 87 1.16 -2.30 -7.26
CA ILE A 87 1.63 -2.93 -6.03
C ILE A 87 2.27 -4.29 -6.28
N THR A 88 3.58 -4.34 -6.05
CA THR A 88 4.34 -5.58 -5.91
C THR A 88 3.98 -6.33 -4.65
N VAL A 89 4.07 -7.67 -4.72
CA VAL A 89 3.78 -8.58 -3.60
C VAL A 89 4.53 -8.20 -2.32
N ASP A 90 5.74 -7.67 -2.47
CA ASP A 90 6.62 -7.29 -1.36
C ASP A 90 6.17 -6.05 -0.58
N GLU A 91 5.24 -5.24 -1.13
CA GLU A 91 4.82 -3.94 -0.56
C GLU A 91 3.31 -3.91 -0.24
N ILE A 92 2.63 -5.06 -0.36
CA ILE A 92 1.18 -5.18 -0.14
C ILE A 92 0.79 -4.75 1.27
N ASN A 93 1.54 -5.20 2.28
CA ASN A 93 1.19 -4.98 3.68
C ASN A 93 1.34 -3.50 4.06
N GLU A 94 2.47 -2.89 3.72
CA GLU A 94 2.76 -1.48 3.98
C GLU A 94 1.74 -0.58 3.30
N PHE A 95 1.37 -0.90 2.04
CA PHE A 95 0.34 -0.17 1.32
C PHE A 95 -1.05 -0.30 1.99
N LEU A 96 -1.48 -1.51 2.33
CA LEU A 96 -2.80 -1.71 2.94
C LEU A 96 -2.90 -1.05 4.32
N ILE A 97 -1.83 -1.09 5.11
CA ILE A 97 -1.76 -0.39 6.40
C ILE A 97 -1.90 1.12 6.17
N ALA A 98 -1.10 1.71 5.27
CA ALA A 98 -1.17 3.13 4.97
C ALA A 98 -2.56 3.55 4.44
N ALA A 99 -3.16 2.74 3.56
CA ALA A 99 -4.49 2.99 3.02
C ALA A 99 -5.56 2.96 4.11
N ILE A 100 -5.55 1.96 4.99
CA ILE A 100 -6.52 1.87 6.10
C ILE A 100 -6.32 3.02 7.08
N THR A 101 -5.08 3.32 7.46
CA THR A 101 -4.77 4.46 8.34
C THR A 101 -5.30 5.76 7.78
N PHE A 102 -5.06 6.01 6.48
CA PHE A 102 -5.59 7.20 5.82
C PHE A 102 -7.12 7.21 5.78
N LEU A 103 -7.77 6.13 5.33
CA LEU A 103 -9.22 6.06 5.20
C LEU A 103 -9.93 6.24 6.54
N VAL A 104 -9.38 5.68 7.62
CA VAL A 104 -9.90 5.88 8.98
C VAL A 104 -9.68 7.33 9.42
N ALA A 105 -8.47 7.89 9.24
CA ALA A 105 -8.18 9.27 9.61
C ALA A 105 -9.07 10.28 8.85
N ALA A 106 -9.32 10.03 7.56
CA ALA A 106 -10.21 10.81 6.73
C ALA A 106 -11.68 10.63 7.15
N GLY A 107 -12.12 9.43 7.52
CA GLY A 107 -13.50 9.20 7.94
C GLY A 107 -13.86 9.88 9.27
N VAL A 108 -12.95 9.85 10.25
CA VAL A 108 -13.23 10.33 11.61
C VAL A 108 -13.12 11.85 11.73
N ASN A 109 -12.13 12.46 11.07
CA ASN A 109 -11.78 13.85 11.38
C ASN A 109 -12.52 14.88 10.53
N VAL A 110 -13.04 14.50 9.37
CA VAL A 110 -13.49 15.47 8.36
C VAL A 110 -14.70 16.30 8.80
N PHE A 111 -15.66 15.70 9.49
CA PHE A 111 -16.83 16.42 10.02
C PHE A 111 -16.44 17.43 11.10
N VAL A 112 -15.58 17.02 12.03
CA VAL A 112 -15.12 17.86 13.14
C VAL A 112 -14.24 19.01 12.62
N ILE A 113 -13.34 18.73 11.67
CA ILE A 113 -12.47 19.73 11.04
C ILE A 113 -13.31 20.78 10.29
N LYS A 114 -14.34 20.36 9.57
CA LYS A 114 -15.26 21.29 8.89
C LYS A 114 -15.95 22.25 9.85
N MET A 115 -16.38 21.75 11.01
CA MET A 115 -17.07 22.56 12.00
C MET A 115 -16.14 23.50 12.78
N THR A 116 -14.89 23.07 13.00
CA THR A 116 -13.91 23.80 13.82
C THR A 116 -13.06 24.79 13.03
N LEU A 117 -12.82 24.55 11.73
CA LEU A 117 -12.05 25.44 10.84
C LEU A 117 -12.93 25.92 9.66
N PRO A 118 -13.67 27.04 9.80
CA PRO A 118 -14.62 27.49 8.78
C PRO A 118 -13.99 27.83 7.42
N LEU A 119 -12.75 28.34 7.44
CA LEU A 119 -12.04 28.77 6.23
C LEU A 119 -11.34 27.62 5.48
N PHE A 120 -10.83 26.63 6.21
CA PHE A 120 -10.01 25.55 5.62
C PHE A 120 -10.68 24.18 5.69
N GLY A 121 -11.71 24.03 6.51
CA GLY A 121 -12.31 22.74 6.79
C GLY A 121 -12.99 22.12 5.57
N GLY A 122 -13.63 22.93 4.73
CA GLY A 122 -14.18 22.47 3.45
C GLY A 122 -13.09 22.02 2.46
N VAL A 123 -11.93 22.68 2.45
CA VAL A 123 -10.79 22.30 1.59
C VAL A 123 -10.21 20.96 2.04
N ILE A 124 -9.96 20.82 3.35
CA ILE A 124 -9.41 19.59 3.93
C ILE A 124 -10.40 18.43 3.70
N GLU A 125 -11.70 18.67 3.88
CA GLU A 125 -12.76 17.70 3.58
C GLU A 125 -12.67 17.21 2.13
N GLN A 126 -12.63 18.11 1.16
CA GLN A 126 -12.61 17.72 -0.26
C GLN A 126 -11.30 17.01 -0.64
N ILE A 127 -10.16 17.40 -0.08
CA ILE A 127 -8.88 16.68 -0.26
C ILE A 127 -8.99 15.26 0.29
N SER A 128 -9.48 15.12 1.52
CA SER A 128 -9.64 13.81 2.16
C SER A 128 -10.59 12.91 1.38
N VAL A 129 -11.70 13.47 0.88
CA VAL A 129 -12.66 12.75 0.03
C VAL A 129 -12.01 12.34 -1.29
N ALA A 130 -11.33 13.25 -2.00
CA ALA A 130 -10.70 12.95 -3.28
C ALA A 130 -9.63 11.85 -3.16
N ILE A 131 -8.76 11.93 -2.15
CA ILE A 131 -7.76 10.88 -1.90
C ILE A 131 -8.46 9.59 -1.51
N GLY A 132 -9.52 9.64 -0.68
CA GLY A 132 -10.29 8.46 -0.30
C GLY A 132 -10.90 7.73 -1.50
N VAL A 133 -11.52 8.49 -2.42
CA VAL A 133 -12.10 7.98 -3.67
C VAL A 133 -11.05 7.34 -4.58
N PHE A 134 -9.80 7.83 -4.55
CA PHE A 134 -8.68 7.23 -5.28
C PHE A 134 -8.13 5.97 -4.58
N VAL A 135 -7.89 6.04 -3.28
CA VAL A 135 -7.20 5.00 -2.50
C VAL A 135 -8.09 3.80 -2.24
N ALA A 136 -9.38 4.00 -1.97
CA ALA A 136 -10.31 2.92 -1.63
C ALA A 136 -10.40 1.80 -2.70
N PRO A 137 -10.65 2.07 -3.99
CA PRO A 137 -10.66 1.01 -5.01
C PRO A 137 -9.29 0.36 -5.18
N ALA A 138 -8.19 1.12 -5.07
CA ALA A 138 -6.84 0.56 -5.14
C ALA A 138 -6.58 -0.43 -3.98
N ALA A 139 -6.94 -0.05 -2.75
CA ALA A 139 -6.88 -0.88 -1.55
C ALA A 139 -7.69 -2.17 -1.69
N THR A 140 -8.89 -2.09 -2.26
CA THR A 140 -9.73 -3.27 -2.51
C THR A 140 -9.03 -4.29 -3.42
N ILE A 141 -8.49 -3.85 -4.56
CA ILE A 141 -7.77 -4.74 -5.48
C ILE A 141 -6.58 -5.42 -4.79
N VAL A 142 -5.87 -4.67 -3.97
CA VAL A 142 -4.65 -5.13 -3.32
C VAL A 142 -4.95 -6.08 -2.17
N ALA A 143 -6.03 -5.83 -1.43
CA ALA A 143 -6.52 -6.73 -0.40
C ALA A 143 -6.92 -8.09 -0.98
N ILE A 144 -7.59 -8.12 -2.14
CA ILE A 144 -7.92 -9.36 -2.84
C ILE A 144 -6.64 -10.11 -3.24
N LYS A 145 -5.64 -9.41 -3.79
CA LYS A 145 -4.33 -10.02 -4.11
C LYS A 145 -3.67 -10.61 -2.85
N ALA A 146 -3.71 -9.90 -1.72
CA ALA A 146 -3.19 -10.38 -0.45
C ALA A 146 -3.88 -11.68 0.01
N MET A 147 -5.21 -11.73 -0.06
CA MET A 147 -5.99 -12.92 0.28
C MET A 147 -5.64 -14.12 -0.61
N TYR A 148 -5.45 -13.91 -1.91
CA TYR A 148 -5.05 -14.95 -2.85
C TYR A 148 -3.66 -15.53 -2.51
N GLU A 149 -2.69 -14.68 -2.19
CA GLU A 149 -1.35 -15.12 -1.78
C GLU A 149 -1.36 -15.89 -0.46
N LEU A 150 -2.21 -15.48 0.50
CA LEU A 150 -2.41 -16.22 1.75
C LEU A 150 -3.03 -17.60 1.50
N ALA A 151 -4.01 -17.70 0.59
CA ALA A 151 -4.64 -18.95 0.23
C ALA A 151 -3.66 -19.92 -0.45
N LYS A 152 -2.76 -19.42 -1.31
CA LYS A 152 -1.76 -20.22 -2.04
C LYS A 152 -0.61 -20.75 -1.17
N LYS A 153 -0.34 -20.09 -0.03
CA LYS A 153 0.72 -20.51 0.91
C LYS A 153 0.27 -21.64 1.85
N LYS A 154 -1.02 -21.95 1.90
CA LYS A 154 -1.56 -23.16 2.54
C LYS A 154 -1.60 -24.31 1.53
#